data_AF-A0A2W2EQM1-F1
#
_entry.id   AF-A0A2W2EQM1-F1
#
_cell.length_a   1.000
_cell.length_b   1.000
_cell.length_c   1.000
_cell.angle_alpha   90.00
_cell.angle_beta   90.00
_cell.angle_gamma   90.00
#
_symmetry.space_group_name_H-M   'P 1'
#
loop_
_entity.id
_entity.type
_entity.pdbx_description
1 polymer ?
#
loop_
_entity_poly.entity_id
_entity_poly.type
_entity_poly.pdbx_seq_one_letter_code
_entity_poly.pdbx_strand_id
1 'polypeptide(L)'
;MGKAFWIDQEFDRDRDGRYAVHVRKNLDEFEWGDIAPVRFACTAWRLATPPWLDPGLVRWDRRVLEATCHRNTWDGTLYARVRIVSPLPDELRRSRTWWRDRGWLGWQETFGQYVEPSQQDLARSPFLRASLLVEAPLPLDDLPPEPEGPHEEVEQSAHRAVTVLVRELNALVSPVLDQLG
;
A
#
# COMPACT_ATOMS: atom_id res chain seq x y z
N MET A 1 -16.59 -10.99 3.49
CA MET A 1 -15.87 -9.71 3.32
C MET A 1 -14.39 -10.00 3.48
N GLY A 2 -13.60 -9.80 2.43
CA GLY A 2 -12.14 -10.02 2.46
C GLY A 2 -11.43 -8.82 3.08
N LYS A 3 -10.25 -9.03 3.66
CA LYS A 3 -9.38 -7.92 4.11
C LYS A 3 -8.57 -7.41 2.93
N ALA A 4 -8.56 -6.09 2.71
CA ALA A 4 -7.71 -5.44 1.72
C ALA A 4 -6.22 -5.54 2.08
N PHE A 5 -5.88 -5.52 3.38
CA PHE A 5 -4.52 -5.55 3.90
C PHE A 5 -4.38 -6.52 5.08
N TRP A 6 -3.23 -7.17 5.23
CA TRP A 6 -2.93 -7.98 6.41
C TRP A 6 -1.43 -7.99 6.72
N ILE A 7 -1.11 -8.22 7.99
CA ILE A 7 0.27 -8.47 8.44
C ILE A 7 0.56 -9.96 8.27
N ASP A 8 1.62 -10.28 7.54
CA ASP A 8 2.10 -11.64 7.36
C ASP A 8 2.92 -12.08 8.58
N GLN A 9 2.20 -12.53 9.61
CA GLN A 9 2.81 -13.01 10.85
C GLN A 9 3.72 -14.22 10.60
N GLU A 10 3.39 -15.06 9.63
CA GLU A 10 4.20 -16.24 9.29
C GLU A 10 5.57 -15.84 8.73
N PHE A 11 5.61 -14.81 7.89
CA PHE A 11 6.85 -14.19 7.41
C PHE A 11 7.70 -13.60 8.56
N ASP A 12 7.07 -13.06 9.60
CA ASP A 12 7.75 -12.38 10.70
C ASP A 12 8.10 -13.28 11.91
N ARG A 13 7.93 -14.61 11.81
CA ARG A 13 8.10 -15.56 12.94
C ARG A 13 9.53 -15.73 13.49
N ASP A 14 10.55 -15.17 12.84
CA ASP A 14 11.93 -15.29 13.33
C ASP A 14 12.08 -14.69 14.75
N ARG A 15 13.08 -15.13 15.52
CA ARG A 15 13.22 -14.82 16.97
C ARG A 15 13.05 -13.34 17.34
N ASP A 16 13.51 -12.43 16.47
CA ASP A 16 13.39 -10.99 16.65
C ASP A 16 12.36 -10.34 15.71
N GLY A 17 11.79 -11.08 14.75
CA GLY A 17 11.01 -10.56 13.62
C GLY A 17 11.88 -9.98 12.51
N ARG A 18 11.60 -10.34 11.25
CA ARG A 18 12.32 -9.81 10.08
C ARG A 18 12.10 -8.32 9.93
N TYR A 19 10.88 -7.86 10.17
CA TYR A 19 10.55 -6.45 10.12
C TYR A 19 11.28 -5.66 11.19
N ALA A 20 11.31 -6.14 12.43
CA ALA A 20 12.04 -5.46 13.51
C ALA A 20 13.55 -5.36 13.21
N VAL A 21 14.16 -6.44 12.70
CA VAL A 21 15.56 -6.41 12.24
C VAL A 21 15.75 -5.41 11.10
N HIS A 22 14.78 -5.31 10.18
CA HIS A 22 14.82 -4.34 9.09
C HIS A 22 14.70 -2.90 9.61
N VAL A 23 13.79 -2.61 10.55
CA VAL A 23 13.66 -1.30 11.20
C VAL A 23 14.97 -0.90 11.89
N ARG A 24 15.56 -1.81 12.67
CA ARG A 24 16.83 -1.56 13.38
C ARG A 24 17.99 -1.22 12.44
N LYS A 25 18.02 -1.81 11.25
CA LYS A 25 19.05 -1.54 10.24
C LYS A 25 18.87 -0.22 9.50
N ASN A 26 17.69 0.38 9.57
CA ASN A 26 17.31 1.60 8.85
C ASN A 26 16.80 2.68 9.83
N LEU A 27 17.40 2.77 11.03
CA LEU A 27 17.02 3.78 12.03
C LEU A 27 17.30 5.21 11.55
N ASP A 28 18.23 5.37 10.60
CA ASP A 28 18.58 6.62 9.94
C ASP A 28 17.51 7.13 8.97
N GLU A 29 16.56 6.27 8.55
CA GLU A 29 15.40 6.67 7.76
C GLU A 29 14.32 7.37 8.59
N PHE A 30 14.38 7.25 9.93
CA PHE A 30 13.48 7.94 10.83
C PHE A 30 14.01 9.34 11.14
N GLU A 31 13.16 10.33 10.92
CA GLU A 31 13.35 11.68 11.43
C GLU A 31 12.74 11.74 12.84
N TRP A 32 13.49 12.24 13.81
CA TRP A 32 13.13 12.23 15.22
C TRP A 32 12.72 13.62 15.72
N GLY A 33 11.87 13.65 16.74
CA GLY A 33 11.53 14.85 17.49
C GLY A 33 10.34 15.62 16.91
N ASP A 34 9.46 14.95 16.15
CA ASP A 34 8.15 15.52 15.80
C ASP A 34 7.18 15.36 17.00
N ILE A 35 6.27 16.32 17.14
CA ILE A 35 5.24 16.27 18.18
C ILE A 35 4.14 15.27 17.78
N ALA A 36 3.89 15.14 16.47
CA ALA A 36 2.87 14.25 15.94
C ALA A 36 3.53 12.98 15.35
N PRO A 37 3.02 11.77 15.65
CA PRO A 37 3.63 10.50 15.25
C PRO A 37 3.48 10.18 13.75
N VAL A 38 3.10 11.17 12.93
CA VAL A 38 2.74 10.98 11.52
C VAL A 38 3.96 10.64 10.67
N ARG A 39 5.08 11.36 10.84
CA ARG A 39 6.32 11.06 10.09
C ARG A 39 6.83 9.67 10.42
N PHE A 40 6.89 9.35 11.72
CA PHE A 40 7.25 8.03 12.21
C PHE A 40 6.38 6.93 11.59
N ALA A 41 5.05 7.08 11.61
CA ALA A 41 4.13 6.12 11.03
C ALA A 41 4.30 5.95 9.51
N CYS A 42 4.53 7.04 8.77
CA CYS A 42 4.84 6.99 7.34
C CYS A 42 6.12 6.20 7.05
N THR A 43 7.20 6.45 7.80
CA THR A 43 8.46 5.70 7.64
C THR A 43 8.28 4.24 8.02
N ALA A 44 7.59 3.94 9.13
CA ALA A 44 7.28 2.57 9.54
C ALA A 44 6.51 1.80 8.46
N TRP A 45 5.50 2.43 7.83
CA TRP A 45 4.76 1.86 6.69
C TRP A 45 5.65 1.60 5.49
N ARG A 46 6.50 2.57 5.12
CA ARG A 46 7.43 2.44 4.00
C ARG A 46 8.37 1.25 4.19
N LEU A 47 8.95 1.09 5.39
CA LEU A 47 9.82 -0.03 5.72
C LEU A 47 9.08 -1.38 5.84
N ALA A 48 7.76 -1.37 5.99
CA ALA A 48 6.95 -2.59 6.10
C ALA A 48 6.45 -3.13 4.75
N THR A 49 6.63 -2.38 3.66
CA THR A 49 6.05 -2.65 2.35
C THR A 49 7.13 -2.76 1.25
N PRO A 50 6.85 -3.45 0.14
CA PRO A 50 7.75 -3.43 -1.01
C PRO A 50 7.91 -2.01 -1.57
N PRO A 51 9.07 -1.65 -2.15
CA PRO A 51 10.25 -2.49 -2.38
C PRO A 51 11.24 -2.52 -1.20
N TRP A 52 10.97 -1.83 -0.10
CA TRP A 52 11.91 -1.71 1.03
C TRP A 52 12.11 -3.03 1.76
N LEU A 53 11.01 -3.75 1.95
CA LEU A 53 11.01 -5.10 2.47
C LEU A 53 10.34 -6.00 1.43
N ASP A 54 11.12 -6.94 0.87
CA ASP A 54 10.63 -7.94 -0.08
C ASP A 54 11.04 -9.35 0.38
N PRO A 55 10.07 -10.23 0.67
CA PRO A 55 8.63 -9.98 0.74
C PRO A 55 8.25 -8.98 1.86
N GLY A 56 7.28 -8.09 1.63
CA GLY A 56 6.85 -7.11 2.64
C GLY A 56 6.16 -7.75 3.85
N LEU A 57 6.28 -7.12 5.03
CA LEU A 57 5.53 -7.50 6.23
C LEU A 57 4.03 -7.33 5.99
N VAL A 58 3.65 -6.19 5.41
CA VAL A 58 2.27 -5.93 5.01
C VAL A 58 2.03 -6.50 3.63
N ARG A 59 0.95 -7.25 3.52
CA ARG A 59 0.42 -7.81 2.28
C ARG A 59 -0.94 -7.19 2.00
N TRP A 60 -1.34 -7.26 0.74
CA TRP A 60 -2.64 -6.74 0.32
C TRP A 60 -3.28 -7.59 -0.76
N ASP A 61 -4.59 -7.39 -0.92
CA ASP A 61 -5.40 -7.99 -1.97
C ASP A 61 -4.75 -7.73 -3.33
N ARG A 62 -4.72 -8.75 -4.19
CA ARG A 62 -4.10 -8.69 -5.53
C ARG A 62 -4.55 -7.50 -6.38
N ARG A 63 -5.75 -6.95 -6.12
CA ARG A 63 -6.31 -5.78 -6.81
C ARG A 63 -5.66 -4.48 -6.36
N VAL A 64 -5.02 -4.42 -5.19
CA VAL A 64 -4.26 -3.26 -4.74
C VAL A 64 -2.90 -3.28 -5.42
N LEU A 65 -2.66 -2.29 -6.28
CA LEU A 65 -1.42 -2.14 -7.05
C LEU A 65 -0.33 -1.44 -6.23
N GLU A 66 -0.73 -0.53 -5.35
CA GLU A 66 0.17 0.30 -4.54
C GLU A 66 -0.60 0.89 -3.36
N ALA A 67 0.04 0.98 -2.20
CA ALA A 67 -0.50 1.64 -1.02
C ALA A 67 0.60 2.40 -0.28
N THR A 68 0.43 3.72 -0.15
CA THR A 68 1.40 4.62 0.48
C THR A 68 0.72 5.51 1.51
N CYS A 69 1.46 5.88 2.55
CA CYS A 69 1.00 6.75 3.63
C CYS A 69 1.87 8.01 3.64
N HIS A 70 1.24 9.19 3.72
CA HIS A 70 1.91 10.48 3.58
C HIS A 70 1.47 11.46 4.66
N ARG A 71 2.41 12.27 5.13
CA ARG A 71 2.10 13.46 5.92
C ARG A 71 1.63 14.56 4.98
N ASN A 72 0.45 15.09 5.22
CA ASN A 72 -0.09 16.26 4.54
C ASN A 72 0.81 17.48 4.84
N THR A 73 1.24 18.17 3.79
CA THR A 73 2.15 19.32 3.90
C THR A 73 1.45 20.58 4.39
N TRP A 74 0.12 20.64 4.33
CA TRP A 74 -0.68 21.79 4.76
C TRP A 74 -0.90 21.83 6.28
N ASP A 75 -1.39 20.74 6.86
CA ASP A 75 -1.82 20.67 8.26
C ASP A 75 -1.08 19.60 9.08
N GLY A 76 -0.19 18.83 8.45
CA GLY A 76 0.55 17.75 9.11
C GLY A 76 -0.26 16.49 9.39
N THR A 77 -1.52 16.40 8.95
CA THR A 77 -2.34 15.20 9.11
C THR A 77 -1.83 14.03 8.26
N LEU A 78 -2.25 12.81 8.58
CA LEU A 78 -1.92 11.62 7.80
C LEU A 78 -2.98 11.42 6.71
N TYR A 79 -2.55 11.09 5.50
CA TYR A 79 -3.43 10.57 4.45
C TYR A 79 -2.82 9.38 3.74
N ALA A 80 -3.68 8.50 3.25
CA ALA A 80 -3.29 7.36 2.42
C ALA A 80 -3.53 7.65 0.94
N ARG A 81 -2.70 7.06 0.10
CA ARG A 81 -2.88 6.98 -1.35
C ARG A 81 -2.80 5.51 -1.77
N VAL A 82 -3.92 4.99 -2.26
CA VAL A 82 -4.05 3.59 -2.66
C VAL A 82 -4.51 3.51 -4.11
N ARG A 83 -3.74 2.78 -4.94
CA ARG A 83 -4.08 2.54 -6.34
C ARG A 83 -4.62 1.12 -6.48
N ILE A 84 -5.80 0.99 -7.07
CA ILE A 84 -6.54 -0.26 -7.15
C ILE A 84 -6.88 -0.54 -8.61
N VAL A 85 -6.78 -1.79 -9.05
CA VAL A 85 -7.33 -2.25 -10.33
C VAL A 85 -8.83 -2.01 -10.36
N SER A 86 -9.31 -1.44 -11.47
CA SER A 86 -10.74 -1.24 -11.66
C SER A 86 -11.19 -1.75 -13.03
N PRO A 87 -12.48 -2.09 -13.17
CA PRO A 87 -13.10 -2.23 -14.48
C PRO A 87 -12.96 -0.93 -15.29
N LEU A 88 -12.98 -1.06 -16.61
CA LEU A 88 -13.10 0.11 -17.49
C LEU A 88 -14.43 0.84 -17.21
N PRO A 89 -14.49 2.17 -17.37
CA PRO A 89 -15.75 2.90 -17.41
C PRO A 89 -16.74 2.26 -18.39
N ASP A 90 -18.01 2.26 -18.03
CA ASP A 90 -19.10 1.65 -18.81
C ASP A 90 -19.11 2.16 -20.26
N GLU A 91 -18.88 3.45 -20.46
CA GLU A 91 -18.85 4.12 -21.75
C GLU A 91 -17.81 3.50 -22.69
N LEU A 92 -16.64 3.13 -22.16
CA LEU A 92 -15.56 2.49 -22.91
C LEU A 92 -15.83 1.01 -23.20
N ARG A 93 -16.70 0.37 -22.40
CA ARG A 93 -17.15 -1.03 -22.60
C ARG A 93 -18.31 -1.16 -23.57
N ARG A 94 -19.22 -0.18 -23.62
CA ARG A 94 -20.48 -0.23 -24.41
C ARG A 94 -20.25 -0.21 -25.91
N SER A 95 -19.20 0.47 -26.39
CA SER A 95 -18.87 0.51 -27.82
C SER A 95 -17.44 0.05 -28.06
N ARG A 96 -17.28 -0.89 -28.99
CA ARG A 96 -15.97 -1.31 -29.50
C ARG A 96 -15.57 -0.57 -30.77
N THR A 97 -16.38 0.37 -31.26
CA THR A 97 -16.11 1.09 -32.51
C THR A 97 -14.80 1.89 -32.44
N TRP A 98 -14.47 2.43 -31.26
CA TRP A 98 -13.20 3.13 -31.04
C TRP A 98 -11.99 2.19 -30.95
N TRP A 99 -12.19 0.88 -30.74
CA TRP A 99 -11.11 -0.10 -30.59
C TRP A 99 -10.38 -0.32 -31.93
N ARG A 100 -11.06 -0.06 -33.06
CA ARG A 100 -10.54 -0.20 -34.43
C ARG A 100 -9.79 -1.52 -34.65
N ASP A 101 -10.33 -2.62 -34.11
CA ASP A 101 -9.78 -3.99 -34.16
C ASP A 101 -8.30 -4.12 -33.74
N ARG A 102 -7.77 -3.19 -32.93
CA ARG A 102 -6.36 -3.21 -32.52
C ARG A 102 -5.99 -4.26 -31.47
N GLY A 103 -6.95 -5.05 -31.00
CA GLY A 103 -6.69 -6.11 -30.01
C GLY A 103 -6.30 -5.59 -28.61
N TRP A 104 -6.95 -4.55 -28.10
CA TRP A 104 -6.67 -3.98 -26.78
C TRP A 104 -6.75 -5.01 -25.64
N LEU A 105 -5.73 -5.02 -24.78
CA LEU A 105 -5.64 -5.88 -23.60
C LEU A 105 -5.82 -5.07 -22.30
N GLY A 106 -6.39 -5.72 -21.27
CA GLY A 106 -6.56 -5.13 -19.94
C GLY A 106 -5.37 -5.36 -19.02
N TRP A 107 -5.61 -5.23 -17.71
CA TRP A 107 -4.66 -5.72 -16.71
C TRP A 107 -4.42 -7.22 -16.90
N GLN A 108 -3.15 -7.63 -16.87
CA GLN A 108 -2.78 -9.03 -16.96
C GLN A 108 -2.56 -9.61 -15.56
N GLU A 109 -2.93 -10.87 -15.38
CA GLU A 109 -2.71 -11.59 -14.13
C GLU A 109 -1.60 -12.63 -14.30
N THR A 110 -0.60 -12.58 -13.43
CA THR A 110 0.48 -13.58 -13.37
C THR A 110 0.58 -14.09 -11.93
N PHE A 111 0.45 -15.41 -11.76
CA PHE A 111 0.38 -16.06 -10.44
C PHE A 111 -0.63 -15.42 -9.48
N GLY A 112 -1.78 -14.98 -10.00
CA GLY A 112 -2.84 -14.35 -9.23
C GLY A 112 -2.58 -12.90 -8.82
N GLN A 113 -1.53 -12.25 -9.35
CA GLN A 113 -1.23 -10.82 -9.13
C GLN A 113 -1.40 -10.03 -10.43
N TYR A 114 -1.91 -8.81 -10.34
CA TYR A 114 -1.95 -7.91 -11.48
C TYR A 114 -0.58 -7.30 -11.74
N VAL A 115 -0.10 -7.43 -12.97
CA VAL A 115 1.24 -6.97 -13.35
C VAL A 115 1.19 -5.94 -14.46
N GLU A 116 2.19 -5.07 -14.48
CA GLU A 116 2.38 -4.14 -15.60
C GLU A 116 2.95 -4.90 -16.82
N PRO A 117 2.50 -4.59 -18.04
CA PRO A 117 3.03 -5.21 -19.25
C PRO A 117 4.53 -4.93 -19.39
N SER A 118 5.28 -5.93 -19.84
CA SER A 118 6.69 -5.73 -20.18
C SER A 118 6.84 -4.86 -21.44
N GLN A 119 8.05 -4.35 -21.69
CA GLN A 119 8.34 -3.62 -22.93
C GLN A 119 8.09 -4.48 -24.18
N GLN A 120 8.30 -5.80 -24.09
CA GLN A 120 8.01 -6.73 -25.18
C GLN A 120 6.51 -6.84 -25.44
N ASP A 121 5.68 -6.83 -24.40
CA ASP A 121 4.22 -6.87 -24.53
C ASP A 121 3.69 -5.58 -25.15
N LEU A 122 4.19 -4.43 -24.69
CA LEU A 122 3.83 -3.11 -25.20
C LEU A 122 4.17 -2.92 -26.68
N ALA A 123 5.21 -3.60 -27.17
CA ALA A 123 5.57 -3.59 -28.59
C ALA A 123 4.63 -4.43 -29.47
N ARG A 124 3.90 -5.38 -28.88
CA ARG A 124 3.06 -6.35 -29.62
C ARG A 124 1.59 -5.98 -29.62
N SER A 125 1.07 -5.47 -28.50
CA SER A 125 -0.35 -5.23 -28.31
C SER A 125 -0.59 -3.91 -27.56
N PRO A 126 -1.65 -3.17 -27.88
CA PRO A 126 -2.05 -2.03 -27.09
C PRO A 126 -2.75 -2.48 -25.79
N PHE A 127 -2.55 -1.73 -24.71
CA PHE A 127 -3.15 -1.99 -23.41
C PHE A 127 -4.02 -0.83 -22.96
N LEU A 128 -5.22 -1.13 -22.47
CA LEU A 128 -6.08 -0.19 -21.77
C LEU A 128 -6.37 -0.72 -20.37
N ARG A 129 -5.73 -0.11 -19.37
CA ARG A 129 -5.74 -0.53 -17.98
C ARG A 129 -6.37 0.56 -17.13
N ALA A 130 -7.56 0.32 -16.59
CA ALA A 130 -8.19 1.25 -15.64
C ALA A 130 -7.75 0.94 -14.21
N SER A 131 -7.53 2.00 -13.44
CA SER A 131 -7.27 1.92 -12.02
C SER A 131 -8.01 3.06 -11.32
N LEU A 132 -8.44 2.80 -10.09
CA LEU A 132 -8.96 3.81 -9.19
C LEU A 132 -7.86 4.27 -8.25
N LEU A 133 -7.83 5.58 -8.01
CA LEU A 133 -6.98 6.20 -7.00
C LEU A 133 -7.87 6.60 -5.82
N VAL A 134 -7.57 6.05 -4.65
CA VAL A 134 -8.21 6.42 -3.39
C VAL A 134 -7.21 7.27 -2.60
N GLU A 135 -7.57 8.52 -2.34
CA GLU A 135 -6.82 9.43 -1.49
C GLU A 135 -7.73 9.90 -0.37
N ALA A 136 -7.38 9.59 0.87
CA ALA A 136 -8.22 9.89 2.02
C ALA A 136 -7.38 10.13 3.29
N PRO A 137 -7.82 11.04 4.17
CA PRO A 137 -7.21 11.20 5.48
C PRO A 137 -7.36 9.91 6.31
N LEU A 138 -6.36 9.61 7.13
CA LEU A 138 -6.41 8.52 8.10
C LEU A 138 -6.44 9.10 9.52
N PRO A 139 -7.22 8.52 10.45
CA PRO A 139 -7.27 8.98 11.82
C PRO A 139 -5.94 8.73 12.53
N LEU A 140 -5.58 9.65 13.43
CA LEU A 140 -4.32 9.60 14.19
C LEU A 140 -4.48 8.98 15.59
N ASP A 141 -5.71 8.86 16.08
CA ASP A 141 -6.03 8.69 17.51
C ASP A 141 -5.38 7.47 18.16
N ASP A 142 -5.23 6.38 17.39
CA ASP A 142 -4.66 5.12 17.87
C ASP A 142 -3.19 4.91 17.47
N LEU A 143 -2.56 5.86 16.78
CA LEU A 143 -1.15 5.75 16.47
C LEU A 143 -0.33 5.79 17.77
N PRO A 144 0.70 4.93 17.91
CA PRO A 144 1.58 5.02 19.06
C PRO A 144 2.30 6.37 19.06
N PRO A 145 2.65 6.90 20.23
CA PRO A 145 3.53 8.07 20.30
C PRO A 145 4.86 7.78 19.58
N GLU A 146 5.45 8.82 19.01
CA GLU A 146 6.79 8.73 18.44
C GLU A 146 7.79 8.43 19.57
N PRO A 147 8.71 7.45 19.39
CA PRO A 147 9.81 7.25 20.34
C PRO A 147 10.69 8.50 20.45
N GLU A 148 11.25 8.79 21.63
CA GLU A 148 12.10 9.97 21.83
C GLU A 148 13.42 9.89 21.03
N GLY A 149 13.82 8.69 20.62
CA GLY A 149 14.97 8.50 19.75
C GLY A 149 15.27 7.04 19.39
N PRO A 150 16.39 6.79 18.69
CA PRO A 150 16.73 5.49 18.10
C PRO A 150 17.07 4.38 19.11
N HIS A 151 17.10 4.70 20.40
CA HIS A 151 17.42 3.76 21.48
C HIS A 151 16.19 3.28 22.26
N GLU A 152 14.99 3.76 21.91
CA GLU A 152 13.74 3.45 22.60
C GLU A 152 12.81 2.61 21.73
N GLU A 153 12.52 1.35 22.12
CA GLU A 153 11.46 0.45 21.61
C GLU A 153 10.96 0.69 20.15
N VAL A 154 11.86 1.08 19.24
CA VAL A 154 11.49 1.67 17.94
C VAL A 154 10.77 0.62 17.11
N GLU A 155 11.28 -0.60 17.15
CA GLU A 155 10.73 -1.74 16.44
C GLU A 155 9.30 -2.05 16.90
N GLN A 156 9.04 -1.97 18.21
CA GLN A 156 7.72 -2.25 18.76
C GLN A 156 6.73 -1.11 18.42
N SER A 157 7.18 0.15 18.49
CA SER A 157 6.37 1.30 18.09
C SER A 157 6.08 1.29 16.59
N ALA A 158 7.07 0.95 15.75
CA ALA A 158 6.90 0.82 14.31
C ALA A 158 5.89 -0.29 13.96
N HIS A 159 6.00 -1.46 14.59
CA HIS A 159 5.04 -2.56 14.38
C HIS A 159 3.63 -2.16 14.83
N ARG A 160 3.49 -1.46 15.96
CA ARG A 160 2.19 -0.92 16.42
C ARG A 160 1.61 0.08 15.42
N ALA A 161 2.41 1.02 14.92
CA ALA A 161 1.98 1.99 13.92
C ALA A 161 1.50 1.29 12.64
N VAL A 162 2.26 0.31 12.12
CA VAL A 162 1.86 -0.49 10.96
C VAL A 162 0.55 -1.24 11.21
N THR A 163 0.35 -1.79 12.41
CA THR A 163 -0.89 -2.49 12.77
C THR A 163 -2.10 -1.56 12.71
N VAL A 164 -1.97 -0.34 13.22
CA VAL A 164 -3.02 0.69 13.15
C VAL A 164 -3.29 1.08 11.70
N LEU A 165 -2.24 1.36 10.91
CA LEU A 165 -2.40 1.71 9.50
C LEU A 165 -3.08 0.61 8.69
N VAL A 166 -2.73 -0.66 8.90
CA VAL A 166 -3.41 -1.79 8.27
C VAL A 166 -4.90 -1.82 8.62
N ARG A 167 -5.27 -1.53 9.87
CA ARG A 167 -6.68 -1.47 10.30
C ARG A 167 -7.42 -0.32 9.60
N GLU A 168 -6.85 0.87 9.60
CA GLU A 168 -7.49 2.05 8.99
C GLU A 168 -7.60 1.92 7.47
N LEU A 169 -6.55 1.40 6.81
CA LEU A 169 -6.59 1.12 5.37
C LEU A 169 -7.60 0.04 5.02
N ASN A 170 -7.79 -0.97 5.87
CA ASN A 170 -8.86 -1.95 5.67
C ASN A 170 -10.24 -1.30 5.78
N ALA A 171 -10.46 -0.42 6.75
CA ALA A 171 -11.73 0.30 6.89
C ALA A 171 -12.03 1.19 5.68
N LEU A 172 -10.99 1.82 5.11
CA LEU A 172 -11.09 2.67 3.92
C LEU A 172 -11.31 1.86 2.63
N VAL A 173 -10.52 0.82 2.41
CA VAL A 173 -10.36 0.19 1.08
C VAL A 173 -11.22 -1.05 0.91
N SER A 174 -11.47 -1.83 1.96
CA SER A 174 -12.26 -3.07 1.83
C SER A 174 -13.67 -2.81 1.27
N PRO A 175 -14.41 -1.77 1.71
CA PRO A 175 -15.70 -1.44 1.11
C PRO A 175 -15.61 -1.08 -0.38
N VAL A 176 -14.53 -0.41 -0.81
CA VAL A 176 -14.29 -0.08 -2.22
C VAL A 176 -14.08 -1.35 -3.04
N LEU A 177 -13.25 -2.26 -2.54
CA LEU A 177 -12.99 -3.55 -3.20
C LEU A 177 -14.26 -4.41 -3.30
N ASP A 178 -15.11 -4.41 -2.27
CA ASP A 178 -16.37 -5.14 -2.29
C ASP A 178 -17.34 -4.62 -3.38
N GLN A 179 -17.30 -3.32 -3.70
CA GLN A 179 -18.10 -2.75 -4.79
C GLN A 179 -17.54 -3.04 -6.19
N LEU A 180 -16.23 -3.32 -6.29
CA LEU A 180 -15.57 -3.58 -7.58
C LEU A 180 -15.67 -5.03 -8.04
N GLY A 181 -16.21 -5.93 -7.20
CA GLY A 181 -16.33 -7.37 -7.47
C GLY A 181 -15.11 -8.13 -6.96
#